data_AF-A0A9W5TTD0-F1
#
_entry.id   AF-A0A9W5TTD0-F1
#
_cell.length_a   1.000
_cell.length_b   1.000
_cell.length_c   1.000
_cell.angle_alpha   90.00
_cell.angle_beta   90.00
_cell.angle_gamma   90.00
#
_symmetry.space_group_name_H-M   'P 1'
#
loop_
_entity.id
_entity.type
_entity.pdbx_description
1 polymer ?
#
loop_
_entity_poly.entity_id
_entity_poly.type
_entity_poly.pdbx_seq_one_letter_code
_entity_poly.pdbx_strand_id
1 'polypeptide(L)'
;MRPLVINPNARLNRAGQPDRRYTRPNPHAVAIQCAPSFGYKWSVPVNLASLAKNYFHPAPAALGIAPVHWHDLRGTFGAISLINGEHYMRVSEWLGHESYVTTMTRYAAFIPKESGKAAPLRRPVASVGNVVSMRRSS
;
A
#
# COMPACT_ATOMS: atom_id res chain seq x y z
N MET A 1 -1.09 -7.07 -21.41
CA MET A 1 -2.57 -6.95 -21.52
C MET A 1 -3.07 -6.05 -20.40
N ARG A 2 -3.99 -5.12 -20.65
CA ARG A 2 -4.63 -4.33 -19.58
C ARG A 2 -5.57 -5.27 -18.79
N PRO A 3 -5.51 -5.30 -17.45
CA PRO A 3 -6.45 -6.11 -16.65
C PRO A 3 -7.88 -5.66 -16.91
N LEU A 4 -8.75 -6.59 -17.25
CA LEU A 4 -10.17 -6.35 -17.48
C LEU A 4 -10.96 -6.88 -16.27
N VAL A 5 -11.94 -6.11 -15.80
CA VAL A 5 -12.92 -6.56 -14.83
C VAL A 5 -14.17 -6.99 -15.59
N ILE A 6 -14.63 -8.19 -15.27
CA ILE A 6 -15.85 -8.79 -15.77
C ILE A 6 -16.97 -8.39 -14.82
N ASN A 7 -18.10 -7.93 -15.34
CA ASN A 7 -19.28 -7.73 -14.51
C ASN A 7 -19.68 -9.09 -13.88
N PRO A 8 -19.84 -9.21 -12.55
CA PRO A 8 -20.17 -10.48 -11.89
C PRO A 8 -21.44 -11.15 -12.43
N ASN A 9 -22.35 -10.37 -13.03
CA ASN A 9 -23.59 -10.87 -13.65
C ASN A 9 -23.47 -11.09 -15.17
N ALA A 10 -22.25 -11.10 -15.73
CA ALA A 10 -22.03 -11.28 -17.15
C ALA A 10 -22.36 -12.71 -17.61
N ARG A 11 -23.18 -12.83 -18.66
CA ARG A 11 -23.43 -14.12 -19.31
C ARG A 11 -22.16 -14.62 -20.00
N LEU A 12 -21.74 -15.83 -19.67
CA LEU A 12 -20.62 -16.51 -20.35
C LEU A 12 -21.09 -17.07 -21.68
N ASN A 13 -20.23 -17.00 -22.70
CA ASN A 13 -20.45 -17.66 -23.98
C ASN A 13 -20.24 -19.19 -23.85
N ARG A 14 -20.50 -19.93 -24.93
CA ARG A 14 -20.35 -21.40 -24.96
C ARG A 14 -18.89 -21.85 -24.71
N ALA A 15 -17.90 -20.98 -24.89
CA ALA A 15 -16.49 -21.22 -24.60
C ALA A 15 -16.08 -20.83 -23.16
N GLY A 16 -17.04 -20.48 -22.29
CA GLY A 16 -16.79 -20.07 -20.91
C GLY A 16 -16.17 -18.68 -20.75
N GLN A 17 -16.07 -17.90 -21.84
CA GLN A 17 -15.55 -16.55 -21.82
C GLN A 17 -16.70 -15.53 -21.67
N PRO A 18 -16.54 -14.47 -20.88
CA PRO A 18 -17.53 -13.41 -20.78
C PRO A 18 -17.65 -12.66 -22.11
N ASP A 19 -18.86 -12.26 -22.48
CA ASP A 19 -19.06 -11.39 -23.64
C ASP A 19 -18.33 -10.04 -23.43
N ARG A 20 -17.65 -9.57 -24.48
CA ARG A 20 -16.87 -8.33 -24.51
C ARG A 20 -17.69 -7.12 -24.04
N ARG A 21 -19.02 -7.14 -24.26
CA ARG A 21 -19.95 -6.09 -23.80
C ARG A 21 -19.96 -5.90 -22.28
N TYR A 22 -19.68 -6.95 -21.51
CA TYR A 22 -19.67 -6.93 -20.05
C TYR A 22 -18.26 -6.83 -19.45
N THR A 23 -17.26 -6.61 -20.31
CA THR A 23 -15.85 -6.56 -19.92
C THR A 23 -15.41 -5.10 -19.96
N ARG A 24 -15.01 -4.55 -18.80
CA ARG A 24 -14.53 -3.16 -18.69
C ARG A 24 -13.06 -3.13 -18.27
N PRO A 25 -12.28 -2.12 -18.66
CA PRO A 25 -10.96 -1.89 -18.07
C PRO A 25 -11.06 -1.80 -16.55
N ASN A 26 -10.22 -2.56 -15.83
CA ASN A 26 -10.21 -2.51 -14.37
C ASN A 26 -9.71 -1.11 -13.92
N PRO A 27 -10.52 -0.31 -13.19
CA PRO A 27 -10.08 0.99 -12.70
C PRO A 27 -8.91 0.89 -11.71
N HIS A 28 -8.81 -0.23 -10.98
CA HIS A 28 -7.74 -0.51 -10.04
C HIS A 28 -6.57 -1.29 -10.65
N ALA A 29 -6.58 -1.56 -11.97
CA ALA A 29 -5.49 -2.26 -12.68
C ALA A 29 -4.11 -1.70 -12.35
N VAL A 30 -4.04 -0.37 -12.21
CA VAL A 30 -2.79 0.34 -12.01
C VAL A 30 -2.27 0.19 -10.58
N ALA A 31 -3.16 0.05 -9.59
CA ALA A 31 -2.79 -0.18 -8.20
C ALA A 31 -2.23 -1.59 -7.95
N ILE A 32 -2.57 -2.56 -8.80
CA ILE A 32 -2.10 -3.96 -8.72
C ILE A 32 -0.97 -4.27 -9.72
N GLN A 33 -0.48 -3.26 -10.44
CA GLN A 33 0.55 -3.44 -11.45
C GLN A 33 1.90 -3.72 -10.77
N CYS A 34 2.38 -4.96 -10.88
CA CYS A 34 3.74 -5.31 -10.46
C CYS A 34 4.74 -4.82 -11.51
N ALA A 35 5.82 -4.18 -11.05
CA ALA A 35 6.94 -3.82 -11.90
C ALA A 35 7.64 -5.10 -12.41
N PRO A 36 7.97 -5.21 -13.72
CA PRO A 36 8.71 -6.35 -14.23
C PRO A 36 10.14 -6.35 -13.67
N SER A 37 10.60 -7.48 -13.14
CA SER A 37 11.93 -7.60 -12.51
C SER A 37 13.09 -7.55 -13.51
N PHE A 38 12.88 -7.99 -14.75
CA PHE A 38 13.92 -8.12 -15.77
C PHE A 38 14.46 -6.78 -16.31
N GLY A 39 13.72 -5.69 -16.14
CA GLY A 39 14.12 -4.36 -16.64
C GLY A 39 15.01 -3.57 -15.68
N TYR A 40 15.19 -4.05 -14.44
CA TYR A 40 15.97 -3.35 -13.42
C TYR A 40 17.39 -3.88 -13.35
N LYS A 41 18.35 -2.96 -13.35
CA LYS A 41 19.74 -3.25 -13.00
C LYS A 41 19.85 -3.30 -11.47
N TRP A 42 19.80 -4.50 -10.91
CA TRP A 42 19.84 -4.73 -9.46
C TRP A 42 21.19 -4.38 -8.81
N SER A 43 22.23 -4.16 -9.61
CA SER A 43 23.54 -3.71 -9.15
C SER A 43 23.62 -2.22 -8.85
N VAL A 44 22.60 -1.43 -9.20
CA VAL A 44 22.57 0.01 -8.95
C VAL A 44 21.35 0.40 -8.12
N PRO A 45 21.43 1.49 -7.31
CA PRO A 45 20.27 2.01 -6.61
C PRO A 45 19.12 2.31 -7.56
N VAL A 46 17.91 1.91 -7.18
CA VAL A 46 16.70 2.15 -7.97
C VAL A 46 16.39 3.65 -7.96
N ASN A 47 16.06 4.21 -9.13
CA ASN A 47 15.58 5.58 -9.23
C ASN A 47 14.18 5.72 -8.62
N LEU A 48 14.11 6.29 -7.42
CA LEU A 48 12.86 6.51 -6.68
C LEU A 48 11.86 7.43 -7.42
N ALA A 49 12.32 8.40 -8.21
CA ALA A 49 11.44 9.29 -8.95
C ALA A 49 10.70 8.55 -10.09
N SER A 50 11.39 7.63 -10.75
CA SER A 50 10.78 6.77 -11.78
C SER A 50 9.78 5.79 -11.16
N LEU A 51 10.11 5.22 -9.99
CA LEU A 51 9.20 4.37 -9.24
C LEU A 51 7.96 5.14 -8.79
N ALA A 52 8.15 6.38 -8.30
CA ALA A 52 7.08 7.25 -7.85
C ALA A 52 6.07 7.54 -8.96
N LYS A 53 6.58 8.01 -10.12
CA LYS A 53 5.77 8.39 -11.27
C LYS A 53 4.99 7.21 -11.87
N ASN A 54 5.65 6.06 -12.01
CA ASN A 54 5.11 4.94 -12.79
C ASN A 54 4.22 4.00 -11.97
N TYR A 55 4.48 3.87 -10.66
CA TYR A 55 3.80 2.88 -9.82
C TYR A 55 3.18 3.49 -8.57
N PHE A 56 3.89 4.40 -7.90
CA PHE A 56 3.41 4.92 -6.63
C PHE A 56 2.24 5.90 -6.79
N HIS A 57 2.37 7.00 -7.54
CA HIS A 57 1.30 7.99 -7.70
C HIS A 57 0.04 7.46 -8.39
N PRO A 58 0.14 6.55 -9.38
CA PRO A 58 -1.05 6.01 -10.01
C PRO A 58 -1.89 5.10 -9.08
N ALA A 59 -1.28 4.47 -8.07
CA ALA A 59 -1.99 3.61 -7.13
C ALA A 59 -3.02 4.33 -6.23
N PRO A 60 -2.67 5.39 -5.46
CA PRO A 60 -3.64 6.18 -4.69
C PRO A 60 -4.62 6.90 -5.60
N ALA A 61 -4.21 7.38 -6.78
CA ALA A 61 -5.10 7.99 -7.75
C ALA A 61 -6.19 7.00 -8.22
N ALA A 62 -5.85 5.74 -8.47
CA ALA A 62 -6.80 4.68 -8.81
C ALA A 62 -7.74 4.32 -7.64
N LEU A 63 -7.40 4.69 -6.41
CA LEU A 63 -8.22 4.50 -5.20
C LEU A 63 -8.96 5.78 -4.78
N GLY A 64 -8.82 6.89 -5.52
CA GLY A 64 -9.41 8.19 -5.16
C GLY A 64 -8.80 8.83 -3.91
N ILE A 65 -7.59 8.42 -3.52
CA ILE A 65 -6.84 8.99 -2.39
C ILE A 65 -6.07 10.21 -2.90
N ALA A 66 -5.97 11.25 -2.07
CA ALA A 66 -5.17 12.43 -2.36
C ALA A 66 -3.70 12.06 -2.70
N PRO A 67 -2.99 12.89 -3.49
CA PRO A 67 -1.58 12.64 -3.80
C PRO A 67 -0.75 12.53 -2.52
N VAL A 68 -0.05 11.41 -2.37
CA VAL A 68 0.85 11.12 -1.25
C VAL A 68 2.28 10.98 -1.75
N HIS A 69 3.23 11.35 -0.91
CA HIS A 69 4.67 11.20 -1.14
C HIS A 69 5.24 10.03 -0.33
N TRP A 70 6.45 9.59 -0.67
CA TRP A 70 7.15 8.53 0.07
C TRP A 70 7.33 8.85 1.56
N HIS A 71 7.56 10.13 1.89
CA HIS A 71 7.72 10.57 3.27
C HIS A 71 6.42 10.47 4.08
N ASP A 72 5.27 10.55 3.42
CA ASP A 72 3.97 10.44 4.08
C ASP A 72 3.72 9.01 4.56
N LEU A 73 4.29 8.01 3.86
CA LEU A 73 4.29 6.62 4.34
C LEU A 73 5.06 6.47 5.66
N ARG A 74 6.24 7.10 5.75
CA ARG A 74 7.03 7.15 6.99
C ARG A 74 6.26 7.87 8.10
N GLY A 75 5.56 8.95 7.77
CA GLY A 75 4.72 9.65 8.74
C GLY A 75 3.54 8.83 9.23
N THR A 76 2.91 8.09 8.33
CA THR A 76 1.79 7.19 8.63
C THR A 76 2.23 6.06 9.56
N PHE A 77 3.42 5.48 9.35
CA PHE A 77 4.01 4.50 10.26
C PHE A 77 4.19 5.06 11.68
N GLY A 78 4.73 6.28 11.81
CA GLY A 78 4.89 6.94 13.11
C GLY A 78 3.56 7.18 13.82
N ALA A 79 2.58 7.73 13.10
CA ALA A 79 1.24 8.00 13.64
C ALA A 79 0.53 6.73 14.09
N ILE A 80 0.48 5.67 13.25
CA ILE A 80 -0.17 4.40 13.61
C ILE A 80 0.51 3.75 14.81
N SER A 81 1.84 3.79 14.88
CA SER A 81 2.58 3.22 16.02
C SER A 81 2.17 3.89 17.34
N LEU A 82 2.04 5.22 17.34
CA LEU A 82 1.63 5.98 18.52
C LEU A 82 0.16 5.78 18.89
N ILE A 83 -0.73 5.71 17.90
CA ILE A 83 -2.16 5.40 18.11
C ILE A 83 -2.32 4.04 18.81
N ASN A 84 -1.46 3.08 18.47
CA ASN A 84 -1.43 1.77 19.12
C ASN A 84 -0.80 1.78 20.52
N GLY A 85 -0.39 2.95 21.04
CA GLY A 85 0.16 3.08 22.38
C GLY A 85 1.64 2.72 22.51
N GLU A 86 2.40 2.70 21.41
CA GLU A 86 3.85 2.58 21.48
C GLU A 86 4.47 3.82 22.13
N HIS A 87 5.55 3.62 22.89
CA HIS A 87 6.23 4.72 23.54
C HIS A 87 6.96 5.59 22.51
N TYR A 88 6.77 6.91 22.56
CA TYR A 88 7.30 7.84 21.55
C TYR A 88 8.82 7.78 21.38
N MET A 89 9.59 7.45 22.43
CA MET A 89 11.04 7.28 22.30
C MET A 89 11.39 6.11 21.36
N ARG A 90 10.69 4.98 21.48
CA ARG A 90 10.90 3.81 20.64
C ARG A 90 10.49 4.07 19.19
N VAL A 91 9.38 4.79 18.99
CA VAL A 91 8.96 5.24 17.64
C VAL A 91 10.00 6.19 17.05
N SER A 92 10.60 7.07 17.85
CA SER A 92 11.67 7.96 17.43
C SER A 92 12.93 7.22 16.99
N GLU A 93 13.32 6.17 17.71
CA GLU A 93 14.43 5.28 17.35
C GLU A 93 14.15 4.55 16.03
N TRP A 94 12.94 4.01 15.83
CA TRP A 94 12.56 3.36 14.56
C TRP A 94 12.56 4.31 13.38
N LEU A 95 12.16 5.55 13.60
CA LEU A 95 12.21 6.59 12.58
C LEU A 95 13.64 7.12 12.38
N GLY A 96 14.57 6.89 13.30
CA GLY A 96 15.93 7.44 13.24
C GLY A 96 15.93 8.97 13.35
N HIS A 97 15.09 9.55 14.21
CA HIS A 97 15.17 10.99 14.51
C HIS A 97 16.33 11.27 15.47
N GLU A 98 17.11 12.31 15.17
CA GLU A 98 18.20 12.78 16.02
C GLU A 98 17.72 13.22 17.41
N SER A 99 16.52 13.81 17.49
CA SER A 99 15.90 14.27 18.73
C SER A 99 14.50 13.72 18.91
N TYR A 100 14.19 13.26 20.13
CA TYR A 100 12.86 12.81 20.52
C TYR A 100 11.79 13.91 20.43
N VAL A 101 12.21 15.18 20.54
CA VAL A 101 11.33 16.34 20.40
C VAL A 101 10.71 16.38 19.01
N THR A 102 11.45 16.00 17.96
CA THR A 102 10.93 15.95 16.58
C THR A 102 9.71 15.03 16.46
N THR A 103 9.76 13.87 17.10
CA THR A 103 8.64 12.92 17.14
C THR A 103 7.46 13.51 17.90
N MET A 104 7.72 14.14 19.05
CA MET A 104 6.68 14.75 19.87
C MET A 104 5.98 15.91 19.16
N THR A 105 6.75 16.87 18.63
CA THR A 105 6.21 18.02 17.89
C THR A 105 5.35 17.59 16.71
N ARG A 106 5.73 16.51 16.03
CA ARG A 106 5.06 16.08 14.80
C ARG A 106 3.87 15.15 15.03
N TYR A 107 3.90 14.35 16.09
CA TYR A 107 2.93 13.27 16.28
C TYR A 107 2.23 13.24 17.64
N ALA A 108 2.44 14.22 18.52
CA ALA A 108 1.80 14.27 19.84
C ALA A 108 0.26 14.14 19.77
N ALA A 109 -0.36 14.68 18.71
CA ALA A 109 -1.81 14.61 18.50
C ALA A 109 -2.34 13.17 18.35
N PHE A 110 -1.47 12.22 17.96
CA PHE A 110 -1.83 10.81 17.75
C PHE A 110 -1.64 9.95 19.00
N ILE A 111 -1.12 10.51 20.10
CA ILE A 111 -0.92 9.79 21.36
C ILE A 111 -2.27 9.70 22.08
N PRO A 112 -2.80 8.49 22.34
CA PRO A 112 -4.04 8.31 23.09
C PRO A 112 -3.91 8.92 24.49
N LYS A 113 -4.94 9.68 24.91
CA LYS A 113 -5.00 10.27 26.27
C LYS A 113 -5.31 9.24 27.35
N GLU A 114 -5.98 8.15 26.98
CA GLU A 114 -6.28 7.03 27.85
C GLU A 114 -5.20 5.95 27.67
N SER A 115 -4.46 5.66 28.75
CA SER A 115 -3.27 4.81 28.74
C SER A 115 -3.62 3.32 28.74
N GLY A 116 -4.26 2.84 27.66
CA GLY A 116 -4.37 1.42 27.36
C GLY A 116 -3.29 1.01 26.37
N LYS A 117 -2.35 0.12 26.75
CA LYS A 117 -1.43 -0.50 25.77
C LYS A 117 -2.27 -1.30 24.78
N ALA A 118 -2.56 -0.76 23.60
CA ALA A 118 -3.03 -1.59 22.50
C ALA A 118 -1.84 -2.47 22.05
N ALA A 119 -2.12 -3.71 21.70
CA ALA A 119 -1.09 -4.68 21.35
C ALA A 119 -0.17 -4.13 20.22
N PRO A 120 1.14 -4.44 20.25
CA PRO A 120 2.09 -3.98 19.22
C PRO A 120 1.58 -4.35 17.83
N LEU A 121 1.91 -3.53 16.82
CA LEU A 121 1.57 -3.69 15.39
C LEU A 121 1.49 -5.17 14.99
N ARG A 122 0.32 -5.80 15.17
CA ARG A 122 0.16 -7.20 14.80
C ARG A 122 0.22 -7.20 13.28
N ARG A 123 1.12 -8.00 12.71
CA ARG A 123 1.18 -8.18 11.25
C ARG A 123 -0.26 -8.41 10.77
N PRO A 124 -0.78 -7.61 9.82
CA PRO A 124 -2.13 -7.82 9.31
C PRO A 124 -2.20 -9.24 8.79
N VAL A 125 -3.03 -10.07 9.43
CA VAL A 125 -3.33 -11.41 8.95
C VAL A 125 -4.33 -11.20 7.84
N ALA A 126 -3.95 -11.53 6.61
CA ALA A 126 -4.82 -11.36 5.48
C ALA A 126 -6.12 -12.14 5.73
N SER A 127 -7.27 -11.46 5.64
CA SER A 127 -8.57 -12.13 5.75
C SER A 127 -8.68 -13.14 4.60
N VAL A 128 -8.84 -14.42 4.96
CA VAL A 128 -8.72 -15.57 4.07
C VAL A 128 -9.61 -15.44 2.82
N GLY A 129 -10.70 -14.67 2.89
CA GLY A 129 -11.64 -14.47 1.79
C GLY A 129 -11.13 -13.67 0.58
N ASN A 130 -10.14 -12.77 0.77
CA ASN A 130 -9.66 -11.87 -0.31
C ASN A 130 -8.20 -12.12 -0.73
N VAL A 131 -7.61 -13.24 -0.29
CA VAL A 131 -6.20 -13.57 -0.60
C VAL A 131 -6.13 -14.30 -1.93
N VAL A 132 -5.68 -13.62 -2.98
CA VAL A 132 -5.35 -14.26 -4.26
C VAL A 132 -3.93 -14.80 -4.18
N SER A 133 -3.76 -16.12 -4.35
CA SER A 133 -2.43 -16.74 -4.42
C SER A 133 -1.64 -16.15 -5.58
N MET A 134 -0.46 -15.59 -5.27
CA MET A 134 0.45 -15.07 -6.28
C MET A 134 0.96 -16.23 -7.13
N ARG A 135 0.41 -16.40 -8.35
CA ARG A 135 0.91 -17.39 -9.32
C ARG A 135 2.33 -17.02 -9.70
N ARG A 136 3.33 -17.77 -9.21
CA ARG A 136 4.67 -17.75 -9.80
C ARG A 136 4.59 -18.43 -11.16
N SER A 137 4.93 -17.72 -12.22
CA SER A 137 5.28 -18.35 -13.49
C SER A 137 6.63 -19.05 -13.31
N SER A 138 6.62 -20.38 -13.34
CA SER A 138 7.80 -21.20 -13.60
C SER A 138 8.33 -20.94 -15.00
#